data_AF-A0A6H2CXQ3-F1
#
_entry.id   AF-A0A6H2CXQ3-F1
#
_cell.length_a   1.000
_cell.length_b   1.000
_cell.length_c   1.000
_cell.angle_alpha   90.00
_cell.angle_beta   90.00
_cell.angle_gamma   90.00
#
_symmetry.space_group_name_H-M   'P 1'
#
loop_
_entity.id
_entity.type
_entity.pdbx_description
1 polymer ?
#
loop_
_entity_poly.entity_id
_entity_poly.type
_entity_poly.pdbx_seq_one_letter_code
_entity_poly.pdbx_strand_id
1 'polypeptide(L)'
;MKIVMIGGAHDFLVCHENLIAVFEKLQRKHPTPEFIALEYDKKIFEDYIVPQRNSLDACKDRNTLYSDLLSDDEIRSISACIGYDGDTHKDYFPTSEEVWLDEGATFDFRNMPCSSMVYNKLASVTEAIRTGHISRERGDLIEQYKQIEAGGLKLGHGRNIERDANWIERLEPYLTLDIDKYAFVIVGADHTREAHGLLRQRLRALGHGIEIFRTY
;
A
#
# COMPACT_ATOMS: atom_id res chain seq x y z
N MET A 1 9.41 -20.36 -9.68
CA MET A 1 9.60 -18.93 -9.34
C MET A 1 9.64 -18.73 -7.83
N LYS A 2 10.48 -17.80 -7.39
CA LYS A 2 10.45 -17.26 -6.03
C LYS A 2 9.56 -16.03 -6.00
N ILE A 3 8.62 -15.98 -5.07
CA ILE A 3 7.70 -14.86 -4.92
C ILE A 3 8.07 -14.12 -3.64
N VAL A 4 8.29 -12.81 -3.77
CA VAL A 4 8.47 -11.91 -2.63
C VAL A 4 7.13 -11.26 -2.35
N MET A 5 6.49 -11.64 -1.25
CA MET A 5 5.25 -11.02 -0.80
C MET A 5 5.57 -9.86 0.14
N ILE A 6 5.00 -8.70 -0.14
CA ILE A 6 5.18 -7.49 0.68
C ILE A 6 3.82 -7.11 1.25
N GLY A 7 3.72 -7.15 2.58
CA GLY A 7 2.49 -6.93 3.32
C GLY A 7 2.50 -5.62 4.08
N GLY A 8 1.56 -4.72 3.81
CA GLY A 8 1.46 -3.41 4.46
C GLY A 8 0.02 -2.97 4.72
N ALA A 9 -0.14 -1.81 5.37
CA ALA A 9 -1.37 -1.04 5.24
C ALA A 9 -1.21 -0.07 4.07
N HIS A 10 -2.27 0.06 3.25
CA HIS A 10 -2.27 0.82 2.00
C HIS A 10 -2.27 2.34 2.17
N ASP A 11 -2.48 2.82 3.39
CA ASP A 11 -2.63 4.23 3.71
C ASP A 11 -1.70 4.70 4.83
N PHE A 12 -0.76 3.86 5.30
CA PHE A 12 0.12 4.21 6.43
C PHE A 12 1.44 4.83 5.93
N LEU A 13 1.84 5.96 6.53
CA LEU A 13 3.12 6.63 6.27
C LEU A 13 4.30 5.69 6.53
N VAL A 14 4.27 4.99 7.67
CA VAL A 14 5.35 4.07 8.05
C VAL A 14 5.47 2.91 7.06
N CYS A 15 4.35 2.44 6.50
CA CYS A 15 4.37 1.36 5.52
C CYS A 15 4.94 1.81 4.17
N HIS A 16 4.70 3.06 3.76
CA HIS A 16 5.28 3.63 2.56
C HIS A 16 6.82 3.69 2.63
N GLU A 17 7.37 4.23 3.71
CA GLU A 17 8.83 4.30 3.89
C GLU A 17 9.48 2.93 4.00
N ASN A 18 8.83 2.01 4.71
CA ASN A 18 9.33 0.66 4.81
C ASN A 18 9.27 -0.07 3.46
N LEU A 19 8.30 0.21 2.59
CA LEU A 19 8.27 -0.34 1.23
C LEU A 19 9.47 0.15 0.40
N ILE A 20 9.76 1.46 0.45
CA ILE A 20 10.94 2.06 -0.18
C ILE A 20 12.22 1.34 0.28
N ALA A 21 12.41 1.20 1.60
CA ALA A 21 13.58 0.51 2.15
C ALA A 21 13.66 -0.98 1.72
N VAL A 22 12.51 -1.64 1.59
CA VAL A 22 12.43 -3.01 1.07
C VAL A 22 12.85 -3.06 -0.40
N PHE A 23 12.37 -2.14 -1.24
CA PHE A 23 12.76 -2.09 -2.66
C PHE A 23 14.23 -1.75 -2.85
N GLU A 24 14.78 -0.79 -2.12
CA GLU A 24 16.22 -0.50 -2.14
C GLU A 24 17.06 -1.74 -1.81
N LYS A 25 16.61 -2.54 -0.84
CA LYS A 25 17.26 -3.80 -0.47
C LYS A 25 17.10 -4.87 -1.55
N LEU A 26 15.91 -5.00 -2.14
CA LEU A 26 15.61 -6.02 -3.15
C LEU A 26 16.32 -5.73 -4.48
N GLN A 27 16.37 -4.47 -4.90
CA GLN A 27 17.05 -4.03 -6.12
C GLN A 27 18.56 -4.39 -6.11
N ARG A 28 19.18 -4.45 -4.92
CA ARG A 28 20.58 -4.86 -4.76
C ARG A 28 20.78 -6.38 -4.78
N LYS A 29 19.74 -7.16 -4.49
CA LYS A 29 19.81 -8.61 -4.26
C LYS A 29 19.25 -9.44 -5.39
N HIS A 30 18.29 -8.89 -6.13
CA HIS A 30 17.52 -9.60 -7.13
C HIS A 30 17.59 -8.86 -8.47
N PRO A 31 17.55 -9.60 -9.59
CA PRO A 31 17.28 -8.99 -10.89
C PRO A 31 15.87 -8.38 -10.89
N THR A 32 15.57 -7.57 -11.91
CA THR A 32 14.23 -7.04 -12.17
C THR A 32 13.19 -8.18 -12.12
N PRO A 33 12.10 -8.03 -11.34
CA PRO A 33 11.09 -9.07 -11.26
C PRO A 33 10.35 -9.19 -12.60
N GLU A 34 9.95 -10.41 -12.95
CA GLU A 34 9.19 -10.69 -14.17
C GLU A 34 7.87 -9.91 -14.17
N PHE A 35 7.21 -9.88 -13.01
CA PHE A 35 6.03 -9.07 -12.78
C PHE A 35 5.94 -8.59 -11.33
N ILE A 36 5.13 -7.55 -11.12
CA ILE A 36 4.75 -6.99 -9.83
C ILE A 36 3.23 -6.98 -9.77
N ALA A 37 2.67 -7.71 -8.81
CA ALA A 37 1.24 -7.77 -8.59
C ALA A 37 0.80 -6.78 -7.49
N LEU A 38 -0.30 -6.08 -7.74
CA LEU A 38 -0.76 -4.93 -6.96
C LEU A 38 -2.21 -5.12 -6.51
N GLU A 39 -2.51 -4.87 -5.22
CA GLU A 39 -3.85 -4.93 -4.64
C GLU A 39 -4.74 -3.74 -5.04
N TYR A 40 -4.99 -3.58 -6.34
CA TYR A 40 -5.86 -2.52 -6.85
C TYR A 40 -6.56 -2.95 -8.14
N ASP A 41 -7.71 -2.31 -8.39
CA ASP A 41 -8.22 -2.16 -9.74
C ASP A 41 -7.45 -1.01 -10.41
N LYS A 42 -6.86 -1.29 -11.58
CA LYS A 42 -6.02 -0.34 -12.30
C LYS A 42 -6.73 0.98 -12.56
N LYS A 43 -7.96 0.89 -13.08
CA LYS A 43 -8.73 2.07 -13.47
C LYS A 43 -9.08 2.91 -12.26
N ILE A 44 -9.48 2.29 -11.16
CA ILE A 44 -9.74 2.99 -9.91
C ILE A 44 -8.48 3.69 -9.40
N PHE A 45 -7.35 2.98 -9.43
CA PHE A 45 -6.08 3.55 -8.99
C PHE A 45 -5.71 4.79 -9.81
N GLU A 46 -5.73 4.67 -11.14
CA GLU A 46 -5.33 5.73 -12.07
C GLU A 46 -6.34 6.88 -12.14
N ASP A 47 -7.64 6.61 -12.13
CA ASP A 47 -8.69 7.63 -12.31
C ASP A 47 -9.11 8.30 -11.00
N TYR A 48 -8.88 7.67 -9.84
CA TYR A 48 -9.37 8.17 -8.55
C TYR A 48 -8.29 8.33 -7.48
N ILE A 49 -7.36 7.39 -7.33
CA ILE A 49 -6.35 7.44 -6.25
C ILE A 49 -5.22 8.41 -6.61
N VAL A 50 -4.60 8.22 -7.77
CA VAL A 50 -3.52 9.09 -8.27
C VAL A 50 -3.98 10.55 -8.36
N PRO A 51 -5.16 10.88 -8.94
CA PRO A 51 -5.59 12.25 -9.06
C PRO A 51 -5.89 12.87 -7.70
N GLN A 52 -6.33 12.10 -6.70
CA GLN A 52 -6.51 12.63 -5.36
C GLN A 52 -5.19 13.06 -4.73
N ARG A 53 -4.14 12.22 -4.79
CA ARG A 53 -2.79 12.56 -4.30
C ARG A 53 -2.26 13.83 -4.96
N ASN A 54 -2.50 13.99 -6.25
CA ASN A 54 -2.06 15.15 -7.03
C ASN A 54 -2.98 16.37 -6.84
N SER A 55 -4.26 16.16 -6.56
CA SER A 55 -5.25 17.22 -6.36
C SER A 55 -5.03 18.01 -5.08
N LEU A 56 -4.19 17.53 -4.17
CA LEU A 56 -3.77 18.28 -2.99
C LEU A 56 -2.93 19.50 -3.34
N ASP A 57 -2.08 19.41 -4.35
CA ASP A 57 -1.41 20.59 -4.90
C ASP A 57 -2.44 21.59 -5.47
N ALA A 58 -3.58 21.11 -5.98
CA ALA A 58 -4.72 21.93 -6.37
C ALA A 58 -5.63 22.33 -5.18
N CYS A 59 -5.45 21.74 -4.00
CA CYS A 59 -6.13 22.10 -2.75
C CYS A 59 -5.37 23.15 -1.94
N LYS A 60 -4.32 23.78 -2.50
CA LYS A 60 -3.65 24.95 -1.89
C LYS A 60 -4.63 26.10 -1.58
N ASP A 61 -5.71 26.22 -2.35
CA ASP A 61 -6.81 27.17 -2.07
C ASP A 61 -7.75 26.71 -0.93
N ARG A 62 -7.62 25.47 -0.46
CA ARG A 62 -8.36 24.90 0.68
C ARG A 62 -7.59 24.99 2.01
N ASN A 63 -6.60 25.90 2.13
CA ASN A 63 -5.94 26.28 3.39
C ASN A 63 -6.94 26.63 4.53
N THR A 64 -8.21 26.85 4.21
CA THR A 64 -9.31 27.00 5.17
C THR A 64 -9.72 25.72 5.92
N LEU A 65 -9.44 24.51 5.41
CA LEU A 65 -9.89 23.24 6.02
C LEU A 65 -8.92 22.64 7.03
N TYR A 66 -7.61 22.73 6.78
CA TYR A 66 -6.59 22.10 7.63
C TYR A 66 -5.92 23.06 8.61
N SER A 67 -6.22 24.36 8.52
CA SER A 67 -5.58 25.44 9.32
C SER A 67 -4.04 25.46 9.19
N ASP A 68 -3.35 26.44 9.77
CA ASP A 68 -1.88 26.53 9.80
C ASP A 68 -1.19 25.41 10.62
N LEU A 69 -1.86 24.26 10.81
CA LEU A 69 -1.40 23.13 11.62
C LEU A 69 -0.39 22.26 10.88
N LEU A 70 -0.57 22.09 9.57
CA LEU A 70 0.31 21.30 8.71
C LEU A 70 1.00 22.22 7.68
N SER A 71 2.27 21.98 7.45
CA SER A 71 3.06 22.56 6.37
C SER A 71 2.80 21.83 5.05
N ASP A 72 3.13 22.49 3.94
CA ASP A 72 3.03 21.89 2.60
C ASP A 72 3.82 20.58 2.47
N ASP A 73 4.98 20.48 3.11
CA ASP A 73 5.82 19.27 3.08
C ASP A 73 5.16 18.10 3.82
N GLU A 74 4.51 18.37 4.95
CA GLU A 74 3.79 17.36 5.72
C GLU A 74 2.53 16.92 4.97
N ILE A 75 1.77 17.86 4.38
CA ILE A 75 0.62 17.54 3.54
C ILE A 75 1.07 16.63 2.38
N ARG A 76 2.14 16.99 1.66
CA ARG A 76 2.68 16.16 0.56
C ARG A 76 3.09 14.77 1.04
N SER A 77 3.76 14.67 2.18
CA SER A 77 4.18 13.39 2.76
C SER A 77 2.98 12.49 3.10
N ILE A 78 1.98 13.04 3.79
CA ILE A 78 0.74 12.36 4.17
C ILE A 78 -0.07 11.94 2.93
N SER A 79 -0.04 12.75 1.89
CA SER A 79 -0.75 12.46 0.64
C SER A 79 -0.11 11.32 -0.12
N ALA A 80 1.22 11.31 -0.18
CA ALA A 80 1.99 10.32 -0.93
C ALA A 80 1.79 8.90 -0.40
N CYS A 81 1.43 8.72 0.88
CA CYS A 81 1.19 7.38 1.45
C CYS A 81 -0.19 6.79 1.12
N ILE A 82 -1.05 7.46 0.36
CA ILE A 82 -2.35 6.89 -0.02
C ILE A 82 -2.19 6.05 -1.29
N GLY A 83 -2.29 4.73 -1.16
CA GLY A 83 -2.09 3.81 -2.30
C GLY A 83 -0.69 3.90 -2.90
N TYR A 84 0.32 4.17 -2.07
CA TYR A 84 1.71 4.20 -2.49
C TYR A 84 2.14 2.88 -3.15
N ASP A 85 1.65 1.76 -2.62
CA ASP A 85 2.02 0.42 -3.06
C ASP A 85 1.56 0.10 -4.48
N GLY A 86 0.60 0.84 -5.03
CA GLY A 86 0.20 0.73 -6.43
C GLY A 86 1.16 1.36 -7.44
N ASP A 87 2.13 2.19 -7.03
CA ASP A 87 3.06 2.84 -7.97
C ASP A 87 4.49 3.08 -7.48
N THR A 88 4.81 2.96 -6.18
CA THR A 88 6.20 3.11 -5.67
C THR A 88 7.18 2.21 -6.41
N HIS A 89 6.76 1.04 -6.87
CA HIS A 89 7.62 0.10 -7.58
C HIS A 89 8.17 0.64 -8.90
N LYS A 90 7.50 1.62 -9.53
CA LYS A 90 7.90 2.20 -10.82
C LYS A 90 9.25 2.90 -10.76
N ASP A 91 9.59 3.47 -9.61
CA ASP A 91 10.88 4.14 -9.39
C ASP A 91 12.05 3.15 -9.31
N TYR A 92 11.77 1.88 -9.00
CA TYR A 92 12.79 0.85 -8.77
C TYR A 92 12.85 -0.20 -9.89
N PHE A 93 11.69 -0.53 -10.48
CA PHE A 93 11.50 -1.60 -11.45
C PHE A 93 10.61 -1.12 -12.62
N PRO A 94 11.01 -0.07 -13.36
CA PRO A 94 10.17 0.60 -14.35
C PRO A 94 9.80 -0.27 -15.57
N THR A 95 10.48 -1.40 -15.76
CA THR A 95 10.26 -2.31 -16.90
C THR A 95 9.54 -3.60 -16.53
N SER A 96 9.19 -3.79 -15.25
CA SER A 96 8.46 -4.97 -14.81
C SER A 96 7.00 -4.90 -15.25
N GLU A 97 6.43 -6.05 -15.59
CA GLU A 97 5.01 -6.14 -15.91
C GLU A 97 4.15 -5.93 -14.65
N GLU A 98 3.08 -5.14 -14.75
CA GLU A 98 2.15 -4.91 -13.64
C GLU A 98 0.94 -5.85 -13.76
N VAL A 99 0.62 -6.55 -12.68
CA VAL A 99 -0.58 -7.40 -12.58
C VAL A 99 -1.53 -6.81 -11.54
N TRP A 100 -2.66 -6.28 -11.98
CA TRP A 100 -3.64 -5.61 -11.12
C TRP A 100 -4.64 -6.64 -10.58
N LEU A 101 -4.54 -6.95 -9.29
CA LEU A 101 -5.21 -8.11 -8.69
C LEU A 101 -6.73 -7.92 -8.58
N ASP A 102 -7.21 -6.70 -8.34
CA ASP A 102 -8.64 -6.39 -8.26
C ASP A 102 -9.19 -5.82 -9.56
N GLU A 103 -8.47 -5.90 -10.69
CA GLU A 103 -8.96 -5.34 -11.94
C GLU A 103 -10.33 -5.95 -12.33
N GLY A 104 -11.28 -5.08 -12.66
CA GLY A 104 -12.67 -5.42 -12.94
C GLY A 104 -13.57 -5.51 -11.71
N ALA A 105 -13.04 -5.34 -10.49
CA ALA A 105 -13.84 -5.34 -9.28
C ALA A 105 -14.78 -4.12 -9.22
N THR A 106 -16.01 -4.34 -8.78
CA THR A 106 -16.97 -3.26 -8.55
C THR A 106 -16.72 -2.63 -7.19
N PHE A 107 -16.09 -1.46 -7.18
CA PHE A 107 -15.84 -0.72 -5.94
C PHE A 107 -16.99 0.27 -5.68
N ASP A 108 -17.66 0.12 -4.54
CA ASP A 108 -18.71 1.03 -4.13
C ASP A 108 -18.15 2.17 -3.27
N PHE A 109 -17.78 3.27 -3.94
CA PHE A 109 -17.28 4.48 -3.27
C PHE A 109 -18.31 5.17 -2.36
N ARG A 110 -19.60 4.78 -2.40
CA ARG A 110 -20.67 5.41 -1.60
C ARG A 110 -20.55 5.12 -0.10
N ASN A 111 -19.77 4.12 0.29
CA ASN A 111 -19.58 3.74 1.71
C ASN A 111 -18.34 4.37 2.37
N MET A 112 -17.58 5.22 1.67
CA MET A 112 -16.44 5.93 2.28
C MET A 112 -16.92 7.17 3.05
N PRO A 113 -16.47 7.41 4.32
CA PRO A 113 -16.91 8.52 5.18
C PRO A 113 -16.82 9.91 4.54
N CYS A 114 -15.88 10.06 3.61
CA CYS A 114 -15.85 11.03 2.53
C CYS A 114 -15.27 10.30 1.32
N SER A 115 -15.68 10.63 0.09
CA SER A 115 -15.15 10.01 -1.14
C SER A 115 -13.66 10.29 -1.39
N SER A 116 -13.00 11.03 -0.49
CA SER A 116 -11.56 11.30 -0.56
C SER A 116 -10.78 10.63 0.57
N MET A 117 -9.94 9.65 0.22
CA MET A 117 -9.06 8.94 1.16
C MET A 117 -8.01 9.87 1.76
N VAL A 118 -7.44 10.73 0.92
CA VAL A 118 -6.55 11.81 1.32
C VAL A 118 -7.16 12.71 2.40
N TYR A 119 -8.39 13.19 2.17
CA TYR A 119 -9.05 14.09 3.11
C TYR A 119 -9.22 13.43 4.47
N ASN A 120 -9.66 12.17 4.47
CA ASN A 120 -9.84 11.39 5.70
C ASN A 120 -8.52 11.24 6.47
N LYS A 121 -7.41 10.98 5.77
CA LYS A 121 -6.08 10.87 6.40
C LYS A 121 -5.63 12.20 6.99
N LEU A 122 -5.72 13.30 6.25
CA LEU A 122 -5.35 14.64 6.75
C LEU A 122 -6.22 15.07 7.93
N ALA A 123 -7.51 14.78 7.91
CA ALA A 123 -8.42 15.02 9.03
C ALA A 123 -7.99 14.22 10.27
N SER A 124 -7.60 12.96 10.11
CA SER A 124 -7.09 12.12 11.21
C SER A 124 -5.80 12.70 11.83
N VAL A 125 -4.84 13.13 11.00
CA VAL A 125 -3.61 13.77 11.49
C VAL A 125 -3.93 15.07 12.21
N THR A 126 -4.78 15.90 11.62
CA THR A 126 -5.21 17.19 12.20
C THR A 126 -5.90 16.99 13.55
N GLU A 127 -6.74 15.97 13.67
CA GLU A 127 -7.40 15.63 14.94
C GLU A 127 -6.38 15.20 16.00
N ALA A 128 -5.36 14.41 15.63
CA ALA A 128 -4.28 14.01 16.54
C ALA A 128 -3.49 15.24 17.06
N ILE A 129 -3.31 16.28 16.24
CA ILE A 129 -2.71 17.56 16.67
C ILE A 129 -3.64 18.27 17.65
N ARG A 130 -4.92 18.45 17.28
CA ARG A 130 -5.90 19.21 18.09
C ARG A 130 -6.16 18.59 19.46
N THR A 131 -6.11 17.27 19.54
CA THR A 131 -6.30 16.52 20.78
C THR A 131 -5.01 16.36 21.59
N GLY A 132 -3.88 16.87 21.10
CA GLY A 132 -2.59 16.87 21.81
C GLY A 132 -1.86 15.51 21.82
N HIS A 133 -2.28 14.56 20.97
CA HIS A 133 -1.58 13.28 20.79
C HIS A 133 -0.22 13.48 20.11
N ILE A 134 -0.13 14.43 19.16
CA ILE A 134 1.11 14.85 18.53
C ILE A 134 1.31 16.36 18.66
N SER A 135 2.54 16.83 18.76
CA SER A 135 2.86 18.27 18.86
C SER A 135 4.24 18.60 18.31
N ARG A 136 4.37 19.75 17.63
CA ARG A 136 5.66 20.27 17.14
C ARG A 136 6.65 20.54 18.26
N GLU A 137 6.16 20.87 19.45
CA GLU A 137 7.01 21.11 20.63
C GLU A 137 7.70 19.82 21.10
N ARG A 138 7.15 18.64 20.76
CA ARG A 138 7.66 17.33 21.14
C ARG A 138 8.57 16.70 20.07
N GLY A 139 8.70 17.34 18.91
CA GLY A 139 9.54 16.86 17.81
C GLY A 139 8.83 16.92 16.45
N ASP A 140 9.33 16.12 15.51
CA ASP A 140 8.77 16.02 14.17
C ASP A 140 7.36 15.42 14.19
N LEU A 141 6.40 16.05 13.51
CA LEU A 141 5.00 15.62 13.53
C LEU A 141 4.78 14.32 12.77
N ILE A 142 5.48 14.14 11.65
CA ILE A 142 5.36 12.97 10.78
C ILE A 142 5.89 11.74 11.51
N GLU A 143 7.04 11.85 12.17
CA GLU A 143 7.58 10.76 13.00
C GLU A 143 6.66 10.39 14.17
N GLN A 144 6.10 11.39 14.85
CA GLN A 144 5.12 11.12 15.91
C GLN A 144 3.87 10.41 15.37
N TYR A 145 3.36 10.82 14.20
CA TYR A 145 2.18 10.18 13.61
C TYR A 145 2.46 8.75 13.14
N LYS A 146 3.65 8.48 12.56
CA LYS A 146 4.08 7.11 12.22
C LYS A 146 4.08 6.19 13.44
N GLN A 147 4.49 6.68 14.60
CA GLN A 147 4.45 5.89 15.85
C GLN A 147 3.01 5.54 16.27
N ILE A 148 2.06 6.45 16.05
CA ILE A 148 0.63 6.19 16.28
C ILE A 148 0.14 5.09 15.32
N GLU A 149 0.46 5.20 14.03
CA GLU A 149 0.08 4.21 13.02
C GLU A 149 0.67 2.82 13.32
N ALA A 150 1.96 2.76 13.66
CA ALA A 150 2.64 1.51 14.04
C ALA A 150 1.98 0.82 15.24
N GLY A 151 1.45 1.59 16.20
CA GLY A 151 0.67 1.05 17.33
C GLY A 151 -0.78 0.68 16.99
N GLY A 152 -1.29 1.13 15.84
CA GLY A 152 -2.70 1.05 15.45
C GLY A 152 -3.07 -0.13 14.55
N LEU A 153 -2.10 -0.82 13.94
CA LEU A 153 -2.41 -1.89 13.00
C LEU A 153 -3.07 -3.07 13.69
N LYS A 154 -4.32 -3.36 13.30
CA LYS A 154 -5.07 -4.54 13.73
C LYS A 154 -5.33 -5.43 12.52
N LEU A 155 -4.65 -6.58 12.48
CA LEU A 155 -4.86 -7.61 11.46
C LEU A 155 -6.26 -8.22 11.61
N GLY A 156 -7.05 -8.14 10.54
CA GLY A 156 -8.40 -8.72 10.48
C GLY A 156 -8.38 -10.24 10.59
N HIS A 157 -9.53 -10.84 10.90
CA HIS A 157 -9.66 -12.31 10.93
C HIS A 157 -10.44 -12.77 9.70
N GLY A 158 -9.73 -13.39 8.74
CA GLY A 158 -10.26 -14.46 7.88
C GLY A 158 -11.29 -14.11 6.79
N ARG A 159 -11.43 -12.86 6.35
CA ARG A 159 -12.45 -12.48 5.34
C ARG A 159 -11.99 -12.51 3.88
N ASN A 160 -10.80 -13.01 3.59
CA ASN A 160 -10.16 -12.79 2.29
C ASN A 160 -10.07 -14.02 1.39
N ILE A 161 -10.63 -15.18 1.78
CA ILE A 161 -10.42 -16.46 1.08
C ILE A 161 -10.90 -16.44 -0.39
N GLU A 162 -12.03 -15.80 -0.65
CA GLU A 162 -12.61 -15.71 -2.00
C GLU A 162 -11.83 -14.71 -2.87
N ARG A 163 -11.51 -13.53 -2.32
CA ARG A 163 -10.66 -12.54 -2.99
C ARG A 163 -9.29 -13.10 -3.34
N ASP A 164 -8.67 -13.83 -2.41
CA ASP A 164 -7.40 -14.52 -2.61
C ASP A 164 -7.48 -15.64 -3.65
N ALA A 165 -8.64 -16.29 -3.81
CA ALA A 165 -8.84 -17.26 -4.88
C ALA A 165 -8.87 -16.58 -6.24
N ASN A 166 -9.64 -15.50 -6.38
CA ASN A 166 -9.72 -14.73 -7.63
C ASN A 166 -8.35 -14.16 -8.03
N TRP A 167 -7.56 -13.70 -7.05
CA TRP A 167 -6.20 -13.24 -7.29
C TRP A 167 -5.26 -14.34 -7.77
N ILE A 168 -5.40 -15.57 -7.28
CA ILE A 168 -4.62 -16.70 -7.79
C ILE A 168 -4.94 -16.96 -9.26
N GLU A 169 -6.22 -16.98 -9.63
CA GLU A 169 -6.63 -17.15 -11.03
C GLU A 169 -6.06 -16.04 -11.92
N ARG A 170 -6.01 -14.81 -11.40
CA ARG A 170 -5.39 -13.67 -12.11
C ARG A 170 -3.87 -13.81 -12.26
N LEU A 171 -3.20 -14.39 -11.27
CA LEU A 171 -1.75 -14.59 -11.27
C LEU A 171 -1.31 -15.79 -12.11
N GLU A 172 -2.13 -16.83 -12.22
CA GLU A 172 -1.79 -18.11 -12.85
C GLU A 172 -1.11 -17.99 -14.23
N PRO A 173 -1.55 -17.09 -15.15
CA PRO A 173 -0.89 -16.93 -16.44
C PRO A 173 0.56 -16.43 -16.37
N TYR A 174 0.93 -15.75 -15.29
CA TYR A 174 2.26 -15.16 -15.06
C TYR A 174 3.17 -16.07 -14.22
N LEU A 175 2.57 -17.02 -13.51
CA LEU A 175 3.30 -17.91 -12.62
C LEU A 175 4.08 -18.96 -13.41
N THR A 176 5.33 -19.17 -12.99
CA THR A 176 6.20 -20.21 -13.58
C THR A 176 6.92 -20.98 -12.47
N LEU A 177 7.25 -22.25 -12.74
CA LEU A 177 8.03 -23.06 -11.80
C LEU A 177 9.55 -22.83 -11.88
N ASP A 178 10.01 -21.93 -12.74
CA ASP A 178 11.43 -21.58 -12.89
C ASP A 178 11.97 -20.88 -11.63
N ILE A 179 12.88 -21.52 -10.90
CA ILE A 179 13.39 -21.02 -9.60
C ILE A 179 14.31 -19.80 -9.72
N ASP A 180 14.82 -19.52 -10.91
CA ASP A 180 15.70 -18.39 -11.18
C ASP A 180 14.92 -17.10 -11.45
N LYS A 181 13.60 -17.23 -11.69
CA LYS A 181 12.67 -16.10 -11.84
C LYS A 181 12.12 -15.63 -10.51
N TYR A 182 11.89 -14.32 -10.43
CA TYR A 182 11.34 -13.62 -9.27
C TYR A 182 10.12 -12.81 -9.66
N ALA A 183 9.14 -12.72 -8.75
CA ALA A 183 8.01 -11.81 -8.87
C ALA A 183 7.68 -11.21 -7.51
N PHE A 184 7.11 -10.01 -7.52
CA PHE A 184 6.66 -9.33 -6.31
C PHE A 184 5.13 -9.36 -6.24
N VAL A 185 4.59 -9.51 -5.03
CA VAL A 185 3.16 -9.45 -4.76
C VAL A 185 2.96 -8.50 -3.59
N ILE A 186 2.40 -7.33 -3.85
CA ILE A 186 2.22 -6.25 -2.88
C ILE A 186 0.75 -6.16 -2.52
N VAL A 187 0.45 -6.48 -1.26
CA VAL A 187 -0.91 -6.68 -0.76
C VAL A 187 -1.02 -6.20 0.69
N GLY A 188 -2.24 -6.07 1.18
CA GLY A 188 -2.60 -5.84 2.55
C GLY A 188 -1.99 -6.90 3.45
N ALA A 189 -1.52 -6.48 4.63
CA ALA A 189 -0.81 -7.33 5.58
C ALA A 189 -1.52 -8.67 5.89
N ASP A 190 -2.85 -8.67 5.91
CA ASP A 190 -3.66 -9.86 6.17
C ASP A 190 -3.48 -10.98 5.13
N HIS A 191 -3.24 -10.63 3.87
CA HIS A 191 -3.08 -11.59 2.76
C HIS A 191 -1.73 -12.34 2.80
N THR A 192 -0.75 -11.81 3.54
CA THR A 192 0.58 -12.43 3.70
C THR A 192 0.66 -13.49 4.80
N ARG A 193 -0.44 -13.70 5.54
CA ARG A 193 -0.48 -14.61 6.69
C ARG A 193 -0.44 -16.06 6.25
N GLU A 194 0.19 -16.90 7.08
CA GLU A 194 0.14 -18.35 6.92
C GLU A 194 -1.14 -18.89 7.56
N ALA A 195 -2.26 -18.71 6.86
CA ALA A 195 -3.55 -19.26 7.26
C ALA A 195 -4.22 -19.95 6.08
N HIS A 196 -5.09 -20.91 6.39
CA HIS A 196 -5.71 -21.74 5.38
C HIS A 196 -6.54 -20.91 4.39
N GLY A 197 -6.35 -21.13 3.09
CA GLY A 197 -7.11 -20.48 2.03
C GLY A 197 -6.67 -19.07 1.70
N LEU A 198 -5.64 -18.53 2.36
CA LEU A 198 -5.07 -17.23 2.03
C LEU A 198 -4.02 -17.31 0.91
N LEU A 199 -3.78 -16.17 0.26
CA LEU A 199 -2.91 -16.01 -0.91
C LEU A 199 -1.56 -16.70 -0.74
N ARG A 200 -0.87 -16.44 0.38
CA ARG A 200 0.43 -17.07 0.69
C ARG A 200 0.38 -18.59 0.63
N GLN A 201 -0.63 -19.21 1.25
CA GLN A 201 -0.73 -20.67 1.31
C GLN A 201 -1.05 -21.23 -0.08
N ARG A 202 -1.92 -20.56 -0.84
CA ARG A 202 -2.26 -20.96 -2.21
C ARG A 202 -1.03 -20.90 -3.13
N LEU A 203 -0.24 -19.84 -3.09
CA LEU A 203 1.00 -19.73 -3.87
C LEU A 203 2.02 -20.83 -3.49
N ARG A 204 2.15 -21.16 -2.19
CA ARG A 204 2.99 -22.30 -1.76
C ARG A 204 2.46 -23.64 -2.28
N ALA A 205 1.15 -23.84 -2.28
CA ALA A 205 0.53 -25.08 -2.76
C ALA A 205 0.75 -25.27 -4.27
N LEU A 206 0.92 -24.19 -5.03
CA LEU A 206 1.33 -24.20 -6.44
C LEU A 206 2.84 -24.48 -6.63
N GLY A 207 3.62 -24.66 -5.56
CA GLY A 207 5.04 -25.01 -5.62
C GLY A 207 6.01 -23.82 -5.61
N HIS A 208 5.54 -22.61 -5.34
CA HIS A 208 6.40 -21.42 -5.30
C HIS A 208 7.10 -21.25 -3.95
N GLY A 209 8.38 -20.86 -3.99
CA GLY A 209 9.11 -20.42 -2.81
C GLY A 209 8.68 -19.01 -2.42
N ILE A 210 8.27 -18.80 -1.16
CA ILE A 210 7.74 -17.50 -0.69
C ILE A 210 8.68 -16.88 0.33
N GLU A 211 9.19 -15.68 0.03
CA GLU A 211 9.84 -14.76 0.97
C GLU A 211 8.86 -13.64 1.34
N ILE A 212 8.90 -13.13 2.57
CA ILE A 212 7.92 -12.18 3.07
C ILE A 212 8.60 -10.98 3.72
N PHE A 213 8.14 -9.79 3.34
CA PHE A 213 8.46 -8.55 3.98
C PHE A 213 7.17 -7.94 4.55
N ARG A 214 7.25 -7.47 5.80
CA ARG A 214 6.18 -6.72 6.45
C ARG A 214 6.65 -5.28 6.58
N THR A 215 5.83 -4.34 6.14
CA THR A 215 6.15 -2.91 6.16
C THR A 215 5.53 -2.17 7.34
N TYR A 216 4.87 -2.89 8.25
CA TYR A 216 4.20 -2.36 9.44
C TYR A 216 4.89 -2.78 10.75
#